data_AF-K7X597-F1
#
_entry.id   AF-K7X597-F1
#
_cell.length_a   1.000
_cell.length_b   1.000
_cell.length_c   1.000
_cell.angle_alpha   90.00
_cell.angle_beta   90.00
_cell.angle_gamma   90.00
#
_symmetry.space_group_name_H-M   'P 1'
#
loop_
_entity.id
_entity.type
_entity.pdbx_description
1 polymer ?
#
loop_
_entity_poly.entity_id
_entity_poly.type
_entity_poly.pdbx_seq_one_letter_code
_entity_poly.pdbx_strand_id
1 'polypeptide(L)'
;QKHADRLNQIAEEEGEAFLQRYGGKISSEWMIPKVMQIAEEAPHIYEAADRIIEAADWIVYQLCGSLKRSNCTAGYKAMWSEKAGYPSDNFFEKLNPSMKTITKDKLSGSIHSVGEKAGSLTEKMAK
;
A
#
# COMPACT_ATOMS: atom_id res chain seq x y z
N GLN A 1 -7.24 14.41 8.57
CA GLN A 1 -5.79 14.65 8.37
C GLN A 1 -5.67 15.02 6.90
N LYS A 2 -5.08 16.18 6.58
CA LYS A 2 -5.08 16.81 5.24
C LYS A 2 -4.87 15.87 4.05
N HIS A 3 -4.02 14.85 4.17
CA HIS A 3 -3.70 13.89 3.13
C HIS A 3 -4.85 12.90 2.86
N ALA A 4 -5.45 12.35 3.92
CA ALA A 4 -6.64 11.50 3.76
C ALA A 4 -7.83 12.31 3.26
N ASP A 5 -7.98 13.54 3.74
CA ASP A 5 -9.06 14.44 3.32
C ASP A 5 -8.92 14.77 1.82
N ARG A 6 -7.71 15.12 1.35
CA ARG A 6 -7.41 15.33 -0.08
C ARG A 6 -7.65 14.08 -0.93
N LEU A 7 -7.23 12.90 -0.45
CA LEU A 7 -7.45 11.65 -1.17
C LEU A 7 -8.95 11.39 -1.37
N ASN A 8 -9.74 11.51 -0.30
CA ASN A 8 -11.19 11.32 -0.37
C ASN A 8 -11.85 12.32 -1.33
N GLN A 9 -11.46 13.60 -1.25
CA GLN A 9 -11.98 14.64 -2.16
C GLN A 9 -11.70 14.28 -3.63
N ILE A 10 -10.45 13.95 -3.98
CA ILE A 10 -10.09 13.60 -5.35
C ILE A 10 -10.82 12.32 -5.79
N ALA A 11 -10.95 11.32 -4.92
CA ALA A 11 -11.67 10.08 -5.24
C ALA A 11 -13.17 10.33 -5.50
N GLU A 12 -13.80 11.25 -4.76
CA GLU A 12 -15.18 11.66 -4.99
C GLU A 12 -15.34 12.44 -6.30
N GLU A 13 -14.46 13.42 -6.56
CA GLU A 13 -14.46 14.24 -7.78
C GLU A 13 -14.25 13.39 -9.05
N GLU A 14 -13.40 12.36 -8.96
CA GLU A 14 -13.10 11.45 -10.07
C GLU A 14 -14.11 10.29 -10.21
N GLY A 15 -15.05 10.14 -9.28
CA GLY A 15 -16.02 9.04 -9.29
C GLY A 15 -15.37 7.67 -9.12
N GLU A 16 -14.29 7.58 -8.34
CA GLU A 16 -13.51 6.36 -8.17
C GLU A 16 -14.32 5.25 -7.49
N ALA A 17 -14.59 4.18 -8.23
CA ALA A 17 -15.44 3.08 -7.80
C ALA A 17 -14.89 2.33 -6.56
N PHE A 18 -13.60 2.43 -6.27
CA PHE A 18 -13.02 1.78 -5.09
C PHE A 18 -13.55 2.39 -3.79
N LEU A 19 -13.91 3.67 -3.77
CA LEU A 19 -14.31 4.39 -2.55
C LEU A 19 -15.55 3.75 -1.89
N GLN A 20 -16.48 3.26 -2.72
CA GLN A 20 -17.68 2.54 -2.26
C GLN A 20 -17.36 1.24 -1.51
N ARG A 21 -16.23 0.59 -1.81
CA ARG A 21 -15.78 -0.61 -1.09
C ARG A 21 -15.32 -0.31 0.34
N TYR A 22 -15.00 0.95 0.63
CA TYR A 22 -14.52 1.43 1.92
C TYR A 22 -15.56 2.28 2.67
N GLY A 23 -16.83 2.19 2.28
CA GLY A 23 -17.91 2.94 2.94
C GLY A 23 -17.83 4.46 2.69
N GLY A 24 -17.29 4.86 1.54
CA GLY A 24 -17.23 6.27 1.14
C GLY A 24 -16.04 7.04 1.72
N LYS A 25 -15.14 6.41 2.49
CA LYS A 25 -14.04 7.12 3.14
C LYS A 25 -12.80 6.25 3.38
N ILE A 26 -11.65 6.78 2.98
CA ILE A 26 -10.32 6.27 3.33
C ILE A 26 -9.84 6.93 4.63
N SER A 27 -9.40 6.12 5.57
CA SER A 27 -8.87 6.58 6.87
C SER A 27 -7.44 7.11 6.76
N SER A 28 -7.09 8.10 7.57
CA SER A 28 -5.72 8.59 7.72
C SER A 28 -4.74 7.59 8.30
N GLU A 29 -5.21 6.49 8.88
CA GLU A 29 -4.37 5.43 9.42
C GLU A 29 -3.83 4.46 8.35
N TRP A 30 -4.34 4.56 7.12
CA TRP A 30 -4.10 3.59 6.07
C TRP A 30 -2.88 3.96 5.22
N MET A 31 -2.45 3.03 4.37
CA MET A 31 -1.17 3.08 3.65
C MET A 31 -1.02 4.38 2.86
N ILE A 32 -1.96 4.67 1.95
CA ILE A 32 -1.76 5.74 0.96
C ILE A 32 -1.68 7.13 1.57
N PRO A 33 -2.55 7.55 2.53
CA PRO A 33 -2.38 8.83 3.20
C PRO A 33 -1.05 8.98 3.94
N LYS A 34 -0.54 7.90 4.56
CA LYS A 34 0.77 7.91 5.22
C LYS A 34 1.92 8.03 4.23
N VAL A 35 1.87 7.29 3.11
CA VAL A 35 2.89 7.41 2.06
C VAL A 35 2.90 8.80 1.46
N MET A 36 1.71 9.37 1.22
CA MET A 36 1.58 10.73 0.71
C MET A 36 2.17 11.76 1.67
N GLN A 37 1.99 11.55 2.98
CA GLN A 37 2.63 12.38 4.00
C GLN A 37 4.16 12.30 3.94
N ILE A 38 4.75 11.11 3.77
CA ILE A 38 6.21 10.95 3.62
C ILE A 38 6.68 11.66 2.34
N ALA A 39 5.98 11.47 1.22
CA ALA A 39 6.36 12.09 -0.06
C ALA A 39 6.36 13.62 -0.02
N GLU A 40 5.49 14.24 0.80
CA GLU A 40 5.44 15.70 0.95
C GLU A 40 6.39 16.24 2.01
N GLU A 41 6.43 15.60 3.18
CA GLU A 41 7.14 16.14 4.35
C GLU A 41 8.62 15.70 4.36
N ALA A 42 8.94 14.58 3.72
CA ALA A 42 10.29 14.02 3.65
C ALA A 42 10.54 13.31 2.30
N PRO A 43 10.56 14.05 1.18
CA PRO A 43 10.72 13.47 -0.17
C PRO A 43 11.98 12.61 -0.31
N HIS A 44 13.09 13.01 0.33
CA HIS A 44 14.32 12.21 0.36
C HIS A 44 14.15 10.82 0.99
N ILE A 45 13.26 10.66 1.98
CA ILE A 45 12.93 9.36 2.58
C ILE A 45 12.08 8.55 1.60
N TYR A 46 11.09 9.18 0.97
CA TYR A 46 10.27 8.52 -0.05
C TYR A 46 11.11 7.99 -1.21
N GLU A 47 12.03 8.82 -1.71
CA GLU A 47 12.97 8.48 -2.78
C GLU A 47 13.90 7.34 -2.38
N ALA A 48 14.50 7.41 -1.19
CA ALA A 48 15.42 6.39 -0.68
C ALA A 48 14.74 5.04 -0.35
N ALA A 49 13.44 5.04 -0.05
CA ALA A 49 12.71 3.82 0.27
C ALA A 49 12.53 2.93 -0.96
N ASP A 50 13.16 1.76 -1.01
CA ASP A 50 12.91 0.76 -2.07
C ASP A 50 11.45 0.29 -2.05
N ARG A 51 10.89 0.05 -0.85
CA ARG A 51 9.53 -0.46 -0.65
C ARG A 51 8.88 0.15 0.56
N ILE A 52 7.55 0.22 0.51
CA ILE A 52 6.71 0.51 1.67
C ILE A 52 5.84 -0.72 1.90
N ILE A 53 5.98 -1.30 3.08
CA ILE A 53 5.35 -2.58 3.42
C ILE A 53 4.73 -2.51 4.81
N GLU A 54 3.68 -3.29 5.01
CA GLU A 54 3.05 -3.44 6.33
C GLU A 54 3.96 -4.20 7.28
N ALA A 55 3.88 -3.86 8.57
CA ALA A 55 4.74 -4.49 9.58
C ALA A 55 4.51 -6.01 9.64
N ALA A 56 3.27 -6.46 9.41
CA ALA A 56 2.92 -7.88 9.33
C ALA A 56 3.60 -8.60 8.15
N ASP A 57 3.73 -7.93 7.00
CA ASP A 57 4.45 -8.50 5.85
C ASP A 57 5.98 -8.42 6.07
N TRP A 58 6.47 -7.34 6.68
CA TRP A 58 7.89 -7.16 6.98
C TRP A 58 8.42 -8.22 7.92
N ILE A 59 7.71 -8.53 9.02
CA ILE A 59 8.19 -9.53 9.98
C ILE A 59 8.24 -10.93 9.33
N VAL A 60 7.24 -11.29 8.53
CA VAL A 60 7.24 -12.55 7.79
C VAL A 60 8.35 -12.57 6.74
N TYR A 61 8.62 -11.43 6.09
CA TYR A 61 9.77 -11.30 5.20
C TYR A 61 11.11 -11.54 5.92
N GLN A 62 11.30 -10.97 7.12
CA GLN A 62 12.49 -11.23 7.93
C GLN A 62 12.60 -12.72 8.33
N LEU A 63 11.48 -13.36 8.63
CA LEU A 63 11.43 -14.77 9.03
C LEU A 63 11.72 -15.72 7.87
N CYS A 64 11.14 -15.47 6.69
CA CYS A 64 11.13 -16.39 5.55
C CYS A 64 12.11 -16.02 4.42
N GLY A 65 12.73 -14.85 4.47
CA GLY A 65 13.71 -14.39 3.47
C GLY A 65 13.11 -14.02 2.11
N SER A 66 11.79 -14.07 1.95
CA SER A 66 11.07 -13.66 0.73
C SER A 66 9.87 -12.80 1.09
N LEU A 67 9.67 -11.70 0.36
CA LEU A 67 8.56 -10.79 0.58
C LEU A 67 7.29 -11.36 -0.06
N LYS A 68 6.26 -11.58 0.75
CA LYS A 68 4.91 -11.88 0.30
C LYS A 68 3.95 -10.94 1.00
N ARG A 69 3.08 -10.27 0.23
CA ARG A 69 2.11 -9.33 0.76
C ARG A 69 0.80 -10.04 1.05
N SER A 70 0.20 -9.79 2.20
CA SER A 70 -1.13 -10.32 2.53
C SER A 70 -2.23 -9.57 1.79
N ASN A 71 -3.21 -10.29 1.24
CA ASN A 71 -4.43 -9.70 0.68
C ASN A 71 -5.26 -8.95 1.74
N CYS A 72 -5.13 -9.30 3.02
CA CYS A 72 -5.82 -8.64 4.12
C CYS A 72 -5.37 -7.19 4.25
N THR A 73 -4.08 -6.96 4.48
CA THR A 73 -3.54 -5.61 4.63
C THR A 73 -3.58 -4.83 3.32
N ALA A 74 -3.26 -5.47 2.19
CA ALA A 74 -3.35 -4.83 0.88
C ALA A 74 -4.80 -4.35 0.61
N GLY A 75 -5.79 -5.20 0.90
CA GLY A 75 -7.20 -4.90 0.70
C GLY A 75 -7.73 -3.82 1.64
N TYR A 76 -7.63 -4.05 2.95
CA TYR A 76 -8.23 -3.16 3.95
C TYR A 76 -7.48 -1.84 4.14
N LYS A 77 -6.18 -1.78 3.82
CA LYS A 77 -5.31 -0.64 4.16
C LYS A 77 -4.58 -0.03 2.98
N ALA A 78 -4.47 -0.71 1.84
CA ALA A 78 -3.73 -0.20 0.67
C ALA A 78 -4.60 0.01 -0.59
N MET A 79 -5.92 -0.05 -0.47
CA MET A 79 -6.88 0.19 -1.57
C MET A 79 -6.85 -0.87 -2.67
N TRP A 80 -6.31 -2.06 -2.40
CA TRP A 80 -6.26 -3.16 -3.36
C TRP A 80 -7.58 -3.96 -3.39
N SER A 81 -7.90 -4.55 -4.54
CA SER A 81 -8.90 -5.60 -4.63
C SER A 81 -8.47 -6.69 -5.61
N GLU A 82 -8.90 -7.92 -5.38
CA GLU A 82 -8.56 -9.04 -6.27
C GLU A 82 -9.08 -8.84 -7.70
N LYS A 83 -10.29 -8.26 -7.84
CA LYS A 83 -10.92 -8.06 -9.15
C LYS A 83 -10.32 -6.89 -9.94
N ALA A 84 -9.94 -5.80 -9.29
CA ALA A 84 -9.57 -4.55 -9.97
C ALA A 84 -8.11 -4.12 -9.72
N GLY A 85 -7.37 -4.82 -8.86
CA GLY A 85 -6.05 -4.38 -8.42
C GLY A 85 -6.10 -3.12 -7.57
N TYR A 86 -5.03 -2.32 -7.66
CA TYR A 86 -4.95 -0.97 -7.09
C TYR A 86 -5.63 0.07 -8.01
N PRO A 87 -5.94 1.28 -7.51
CA PRO A 87 -6.30 2.42 -8.34
C PRO A 87 -5.25 2.74 -9.42
N SER A 88 -5.64 3.51 -10.42
CA SER A 88 -4.78 3.79 -11.57
C SER A 88 -3.59 4.69 -11.24
N ASP A 89 -2.52 4.60 -12.05
CA ASP A 89 -1.36 5.49 -11.94
C ASP A 89 -1.77 6.97 -12.07
N ASN A 90 -2.77 7.28 -12.91
CA ASN A 90 -3.32 8.63 -13.07
C ASN A 90 -3.99 9.14 -11.80
N PHE A 91 -4.71 8.28 -11.06
CA PHE A 91 -5.29 8.64 -9.78
C PHE A 91 -4.18 9.00 -8.77
N PHE A 92 -3.13 8.17 -8.69
CA PHE A 92 -2.02 8.44 -7.79
C PHE A 92 -1.20 9.68 -8.19
N GLU A 93 -1.06 9.98 -9.48
CA GLU A 93 -0.43 11.21 -9.98
C GLU A 93 -1.18 12.47 -9.53
N LYS A 94 -2.52 12.44 -9.53
CA LYS A 94 -3.37 13.52 -9.00
C LYS A 94 -3.21 13.71 -7.49
N LEU A 95 -2.96 12.64 -6.75
CA LEU A 95 -2.67 12.71 -5.32
C LEU A 95 -1.32 13.37 -5.04
N ASN A 96 -0.27 12.91 -5.73
CA ASN A 96 1.07 13.48 -5.70
C ASN A 96 1.84 12.97 -6.93
N PRO A 97 2.47 13.84 -7.76
CA PRO A 97 3.17 13.40 -8.96
C PRO A 97 4.25 12.33 -8.73
N SER A 98 4.93 12.36 -7.59
CA SER A 98 5.95 11.35 -7.22
C SER A 98 5.37 9.96 -6.98
N MET A 99 4.06 9.88 -6.70
CA MET A 99 3.36 8.63 -6.42
C MET A 99 2.72 7.99 -7.66
N LYS A 100 2.85 8.57 -8.86
CA LYS A 100 2.25 8.05 -10.10
C LYS A 100 2.43 6.54 -10.27
N THR A 101 3.63 6.03 -10.01
CA THR A 101 4.00 4.62 -10.17
C THR A 101 4.13 3.88 -8.84
N ILE A 102 3.55 4.40 -7.75
CA ILE A 102 3.68 3.84 -6.39
C ILE A 102 3.37 2.35 -6.29
N THR A 103 2.42 1.85 -7.09
CA THR A 103 2.00 0.45 -7.10
C THR A 103 3.09 -0.48 -7.64
N LYS A 104 3.94 0.04 -8.54
CA LYS A 104 5.06 -0.66 -9.20
C LYS A 104 6.38 -0.42 -8.48
N ASP A 105 6.54 0.74 -7.86
CA ASP A 105 7.81 1.12 -7.27
C ASP A 105 7.85 0.74 -5.79
N LYS A 106 6.88 1.22 -5.00
CA LYS A 106 6.90 1.13 -3.52
C LYS A 106 6.03 -0.02 -2.99
N LEU A 107 4.90 -0.31 -3.64
CA LEU A 107 3.94 -1.35 -3.24
C LEU A 107 4.06 -2.65 -4.06
N SER A 108 5.15 -2.80 -4.81
CA SER A 108 5.41 -3.96 -5.67
C SER A 108 5.49 -5.28 -4.91
N GLY A 109 5.19 -6.36 -5.62
CA GLY A 109 5.19 -7.74 -5.12
C GLY A 109 3.84 -8.41 -5.29
N SER A 110 3.86 -9.74 -5.31
CA SER A 110 2.65 -10.56 -5.39
C SER A 110 1.86 -10.50 -4.08
N ILE A 111 0.53 -10.38 -4.22
CA ILE A 111 -0.43 -10.42 -3.12
C ILE A 111 -0.96 -11.84 -2.99
N HIS A 112 -0.94 -12.36 -1.78
CA HIS A 112 -1.30 -13.75 -1.44
C HIS A 112 -2.47 -13.79 -0.47
N SER A 113 -3.28 -14.83 -0.58
CA SER A 113 -4.40 -15.05 0.32
C SER A 113 -3.91 -15.42 1.72
N VAL A 114 -4.57 -14.89 2.75
CA VAL A 114 -4.36 -15.36 4.13
C VAL A 114 -4.53 -16.88 4.19
N GLY A 115 -3.58 -17.55 4.84
CA GLY A 115 -3.53 -19.02 4.93
C GLY A 115 -2.57 -19.66 3.93
N GLU A 116 -2.14 -18.95 2.87
CA GLU A 116 -1.07 -19.43 2.01
C GLU A 116 0.28 -19.46 2.75
N LYS A 117 1.09 -20.49 2.45
CA LYS A 117 2.43 -20.62 3.03
C LYS A 117 3.33 -19.47 2.56
N ALA A 118 3.76 -18.61 3.48
CA ALA A 118 4.65 -17.51 3.15
C ALA A 118 6.06 -17.99 2.76
N GLY A 119 6.52 -19.05 3.41
CA GLY A 119 7.82 -19.69 3.22
C GLY A 119 8.09 -20.64 4.36
N SER A 120 9.31 -21.16 4.45
CA SER A 120 9.81 -21.76 5.69
C SER A 120 10.64 -20.71 6.44
N LEU A 121 10.84 -20.88 7.75
CA LEU A 121 11.80 -20.05 8.48
C LEU A 121 13.19 -20.17 7.84
N THR A 122 13.92 -19.06 7.78
CA THR A 122 15.35 -19.07 7.45
C THR A 122 16.11 -19.82 8.55
N GLU A 123 17.26 -20.39 8.20
CA GLU A 123 18.10 -21.12 9.17
C GLU A 123 18.47 -20.25 10.38
N LYS A 124 18.74 -18.95 10.16
CA LYS A 124 19.05 -17.99 11.23
C LYS A 124 17.89 -17.81 12.22
N MET A 125 16.65 -17.84 11.74
CA MET A 125 15.46 -17.60 12.56
C MET A 125 14.89 -18.88 13.20
N ALA A 126 15.35 -20.05 12.76
CA ALA A 126 14.90 -21.35 13.26
C ALA A 126 15.78 -21.94 14.38
N LYS A 127 16.88 -21.25 14.74
CA LYS A 127 17.81 -21.58 15.83
C LYS A 127 17.64 -20.61 16.97
#